data_AF-A0A9X1VHS3-F1
#
_entry.id   AF-A0A9X1VHS3-F1
#
_cell.length_a   1.000
_cell.length_b   1.000
_cell.length_c   1.000
_cell.angle_alpha   90.00
_cell.angle_beta   90.00
_cell.angle_gamma   90.00
#
_symmetry.space_group_name_H-M   'P 1'
#
loop_
_entity.id
_entity.type
_entity.pdbx_description
1 polymer ?
#
loop_
_entity_poly.entity_id
_entity_poly.type
_entity_poly.pdbx_seq_one_letter_code
_entity_poly.pdbx_strand_id
1 'polypeptide(L)'
;MKNSLDRKLERISNIWNSYIWEYKFCNSRIKFTSDVKSNYFGDITGYFSDTFGLIYYDSKPEESSESKFTQSIGSAISFLQAIYVQQDFVEELLHIFKCDIDKGDLKQDRNYYLNRNIRNELVGHPIRKQVVDGESRLLSSVIFSNSNSDSTIAYLRYHSDDNYKFKEITHSRKEIIERHSNFLNLYFDKIINKLKHILRDFRKKIVQVEVAAEKGTFASIVKFVEDSFENIVKTNYLYDRPGLMRAFELKDKHIRYKNLTEIFLDDLKQSINDIKIDIDEQLADKDRTNVDYSANNYIVPKIKIVLARKGNKAKKSEPISYHYELGKLVERRGFQEFEMFSSFLKNKCIGNAAVLDELDNMRSCYSDMFEYYCSYYYIDKLLSNK
;
A
#
# COMPACT_ATOMS: atom_id res chain seq x y z
N MET A 1 -1.91 21.86 -5.72
CA MET A 1 -1.08 20.98 -6.59
C MET A 1 -0.57 19.78 -5.81
N LYS A 2 0.13 19.98 -4.68
CA LYS A 2 0.58 18.91 -3.77
C LYS A 2 -0.50 17.86 -3.44
N ASN A 3 -1.66 18.28 -2.91
CA ASN A 3 -2.74 17.34 -2.54
C ASN A 3 -3.21 16.43 -3.69
N SER A 4 -3.19 16.91 -4.94
CA SER A 4 -3.58 16.09 -6.09
C SER A 4 -2.53 15.05 -6.44
N LEU A 5 -1.25 15.36 -6.25
CA LEU A 5 -0.14 14.44 -6.48
C LEU A 5 -0.06 13.41 -5.36
N ASP A 6 -0.27 13.83 -4.11
CA ASP A 6 -0.36 12.95 -2.94
C ASP A 6 -1.45 11.89 -3.14
N ARG A 7 -2.66 12.29 -3.56
CA ARG A 7 -3.75 11.35 -3.84
C ARG A 7 -3.39 10.33 -4.92
N LYS A 8 -2.72 10.76 -6.00
CA LYS A 8 -2.28 9.86 -7.07
C LYS A 8 -1.23 8.86 -6.56
N LEU A 9 -0.27 9.32 -5.77
CA LEU A 9 0.75 8.47 -5.17
C LEU A 9 0.14 7.48 -4.18
N GLU A 10 -0.72 7.94 -3.27
CA GLU A 10 -1.46 7.11 -2.32
C GLU A 10 -2.23 6.01 -3.04
N ARG A 11 -2.87 6.34 -4.16
CA ARG A 11 -3.57 5.37 -4.97
C ARG A 11 -2.65 4.32 -5.58
N ILE A 12 -1.50 4.72 -6.13
CA ILE A 12 -0.49 3.77 -6.64
C ILE A 12 -0.07 2.83 -5.49
N SER A 13 0.16 3.37 -4.29
CA SER A 13 0.51 2.59 -3.09
C SER A 13 -0.61 1.65 -2.64
N ASN A 14 -1.87 2.09 -2.67
CA ASN A 14 -3.01 1.26 -2.30
C ASN A 14 -3.18 0.08 -3.25
N ILE A 15 -3.07 0.30 -4.57
CA ILE A 15 -3.13 -0.79 -5.55
C ILE A 15 -1.92 -1.73 -5.39
N TRP A 16 -0.74 -1.17 -5.11
CA TRP A 16 0.45 -1.95 -4.83
C TRP A 16 0.24 -2.92 -3.66
N ASN A 17 -0.14 -2.37 -2.50
CA ASN A 17 -0.28 -3.13 -1.26
C ASN A 17 -1.42 -4.15 -1.33
N SER A 18 -2.58 -3.76 -1.85
CA SER A 18 -3.76 -4.63 -1.84
C SER A 18 -3.75 -5.70 -2.94
N TYR A 19 -3.01 -5.48 -4.03
CA TYR A 19 -3.09 -6.35 -5.22
C TYR A 19 -1.75 -6.86 -5.71
N ILE A 20 -0.83 -5.95 -6.02
CA ILE A 20 0.45 -6.34 -6.61
C ILE A 20 1.23 -7.21 -5.62
N TRP A 21 1.27 -6.82 -4.36
CA TRP A 21 1.97 -7.57 -3.32
C TRP A 21 1.30 -8.91 -3.01
N GLU A 22 -0.03 -8.94 -2.94
CA GLU A 22 -0.78 -10.10 -2.44
C GLU A 22 -1.01 -11.20 -3.46
N TYR A 23 -1.15 -10.87 -4.76
CA TYR A 23 -1.52 -11.84 -5.79
C TYR A 23 -0.43 -12.05 -6.84
N LYS A 24 -0.01 -13.30 -7.02
CA LYS A 24 0.90 -13.77 -8.07
C LYS A 24 0.42 -13.38 -9.46
N PHE A 25 -0.89 -13.43 -9.71
CA PHE A 25 -1.44 -12.97 -10.98
C PHE A 25 -1.04 -11.52 -11.26
N CYS A 26 -1.21 -10.63 -10.29
CA CYS A 26 -0.93 -9.20 -10.43
C CYS A 26 0.57 -8.92 -10.53
N ASN A 27 1.39 -9.52 -9.66
CA ASN A 27 2.84 -9.29 -9.70
C ASN A 27 3.51 -9.83 -10.97
N SER A 28 2.98 -10.89 -11.59
CA SER A 28 3.50 -11.40 -12.86
C SER A 28 3.37 -10.41 -14.03
N ARG A 29 2.49 -9.39 -13.90
CA ARG A 29 2.26 -8.36 -14.93
C ARG A 29 3.25 -7.20 -14.88
N ILE A 30 4.09 -7.14 -13.85
CA ILE A 30 5.08 -6.09 -13.64
C ILE A 30 6.49 -6.69 -13.61
N LYS A 31 7.51 -5.87 -13.38
CA LYS A 31 8.90 -6.32 -13.20
C LYS A 31 9.16 -6.61 -11.71
N PHE A 32 8.62 -7.72 -11.21
CA PHE A 32 8.70 -8.11 -9.79
C PHE A 32 9.98 -8.88 -9.45
N THR A 33 11.13 -8.21 -9.48
CA THR A 33 12.45 -8.77 -9.14
C THR A 33 12.63 -8.99 -7.64
N SER A 34 13.72 -9.65 -7.22
CA SER A 34 14.10 -9.79 -5.80
C SER A 34 14.14 -8.45 -5.07
N ASP A 35 14.66 -7.42 -5.73
CA ASP A 35 14.85 -6.10 -5.12
C ASP A 35 13.51 -5.40 -4.94
N VAL A 36 12.61 -5.55 -5.91
CA VAL A 36 11.23 -5.06 -5.86
C VAL A 36 10.39 -5.82 -4.81
N LYS A 37 10.76 -7.07 -4.48
CA LYS A 37 10.20 -7.85 -3.36
C LYS A 37 10.71 -7.40 -1.99
N SER A 38 11.63 -6.44 -1.92
CA SER A 38 12.01 -5.80 -0.65
C SER A 38 11.13 -4.58 -0.36
N ASN A 39 11.48 -3.78 0.64
CA ASN A 39 10.81 -2.50 0.93
C ASN A 39 11.07 -1.42 -0.14
N TYR A 40 11.75 -1.74 -1.25
CA TYR A 40 12.17 -0.80 -2.30
C TYR A 40 11.04 0.10 -2.85
N PHE A 41 9.87 -0.45 -3.15
CA PHE A 41 8.72 0.38 -3.58
C PHE A 41 8.24 1.30 -2.44
N GLY A 42 8.20 0.78 -1.22
CA GLY A 42 7.89 1.56 -0.02
C GLY A 42 8.85 2.73 0.14
N ASP A 43 10.15 2.49 -0.02
CA ASP A 43 11.19 3.53 0.03
C ASP A 43 10.92 4.61 -1.01
N ILE A 44 10.69 4.26 -2.28
CA ILE A 44 10.37 5.22 -3.36
C ILE A 44 9.19 6.11 -2.96
N THR A 45 8.09 5.50 -2.49
CA THR A 45 6.87 6.26 -2.11
C THR A 45 7.09 7.15 -0.89
N GLY A 46 7.86 6.69 0.10
CA GLY A 46 8.25 7.47 1.27
C GLY A 46 9.07 8.69 0.87
N TYR A 47 10.06 8.50 -0.01
CA TYR A 47 10.87 9.62 -0.52
C TYR A 47 10.04 10.69 -1.24
N PHE A 48 9.04 10.32 -2.05
CA PHE A 48 8.15 11.31 -2.66
C PHE A 48 7.46 12.16 -1.59
N SER A 49 6.88 11.51 -0.57
CA SER A 49 6.20 12.18 0.55
C SER A 49 7.15 13.14 1.29
N ASP A 50 8.34 12.68 1.63
CA ASP A 50 9.34 13.45 2.38
C ASP A 50 9.85 14.66 1.58
N THR A 51 9.98 14.52 0.26
CA THR A 51 10.54 15.56 -0.61
C THR A 51 9.50 16.54 -1.15
N PHE A 52 8.20 16.23 -1.10
CA PHE A 52 7.16 17.20 -1.46
C PHE A 52 7.18 18.45 -0.58
N GLY A 53 7.52 18.29 0.70
CA GLY A 53 7.73 19.42 1.61
C GLY A 53 8.82 20.38 1.14
N LEU A 54 9.85 19.89 0.43
CA LEU A 54 10.95 20.71 -0.08
C LEU A 54 10.61 21.42 -1.41
N ILE A 55 9.69 20.85 -2.20
CA ILE A 55 9.33 21.36 -3.53
C ILE A 55 8.16 22.33 -3.45
N TYR A 56 7.18 22.03 -2.60
CA TYR A 56 5.92 22.78 -2.48
C TYR A 56 5.85 23.60 -1.18
N TYR A 57 6.99 23.90 -0.56
CA TYR A 57 7.03 24.79 0.59
C TYR A 57 6.66 26.21 0.18
N ASP A 58 5.61 26.77 0.79
CA ASP A 58 5.37 28.20 0.79
C ASP A 58 6.17 28.79 1.96
N SER A 59 7.34 29.38 1.69
CA SER A 59 8.04 30.13 2.76
C SER A 59 7.22 31.36 3.12
N LYS A 60 6.83 31.47 4.40
CA LYS A 60 6.58 32.77 4.99
C LYS A 60 7.95 33.44 5.18
N PRO A 61 8.12 34.71 4.77
CA PRO A 61 9.38 35.40 4.97
C PRO A 61 9.56 35.65 6.48
N GLU A 62 10.47 34.92 7.12
CA GLU A 62 10.97 35.32 8.44
C GLU A 62 12.19 36.23 8.25
N GLU A 63 12.05 37.44 8.78
CA GLU A 63 13.07 38.48 8.80
C GLU A 63 14.21 38.10 9.75
N SER A 64 15.26 37.44 9.23
CA SER A 64 16.56 37.48 9.89
C SER A 64 17.69 37.64 8.86
N SER A 65 18.58 38.60 9.14
CA SER A 65 19.29 39.36 8.09
C SER A 65 20.72 38.92 7.80
N GLU A 66 21.28 37.87 8.39
CA GLU A 66 22.74 37.65 8.33
C GLU A 66 23.26 36.30 7.80
N SER A 67 22.43 35.44 7.17
CA SER A 67 22.98 34.37 6.29
C SER A 67 22.19 34.11 5.00
N LYS A 68 21.57 35.17 4.46
CA LYS A 68 20.66 35.10 3.30
C LYS A 68 21.26 34.42 2.06
N PHE A 69 22.54 34.63 1.74
CA PHE A 69 23.14 34.06 0.53
C PHE A 69 23.36 32.54 0.64
N THR A 70 24.07 32.07 1.67
CA THR A 70 24.33 30.64 1.88
C THR A 70 23.04 29.84 2.06
N GLN A 71 22.06 30.39 2.80
CA GLN A 71 20.74 29.77 2.95
C GLN A 71 19.98 29.72 1.62
N SER A 72 20.03 30.80 0.83
CA SER A 72 19.40 30.87 -0.49
C SER A 72 19.98 29.85 -1.47
N ILE A 73 21.31 29.69 -1.50
CA ILE A 73 21.98 28.64 -2.29
C ILE A 73 21.59 27.26 -1.80
N GLY A 74 21.67 27.00 -0.49
CA GLY A 74 21.32 25.71 0.08
C GLY A 74 19.88 25.31 -0.26
N SER A 75 18.96 26.27 -0.16
CA SER A 75 17.55 26.12 -0.58
C SER A 75 17.42 25.80 -2.07
N ALA A 76 18.12 26.53 -2.95
CA ALA A 76 18.08 26.28 -4.39
C ALA A 76 18.63 24.89 -4.76
N ILE A 77 19.75 24.48 -4.16
CA ILE A 77 20.35 23.15 -4.36
C ILE A 77 19.37 22.06 -3.90
N SER A 78 18.83 22.20 -2.70
CA SER A 78 17.92 21.19 -2.10
C SER A 78 16.65 21.02 -2.94
N PHE A 79 16.08 22.12 -3.40
CA PHE A 79 14.91 22.13 -4.27
C PHE A 79 15.16 21.48 -5.63
N LEU A 80 16.25 21.86 -6.32
CA LEU A 80 16.62 21.27 -7.60
C LEU A 80 16.96 19.78 -7.47
N GLN A 81 17.62 19.39 -6.37
CA GLN A 81 17.97 18.00 -6.10
C GLN A 81 16.74 17.14 -5.79
N ALA A 82 15.78 17.67 -5.01
CA ALA A 82 14.52 16.98 -4.74
C ALA A 82 13.74 16.69 -6.04
N ILE A 83 13.63 17.69 -6.93
CA ILE A 83 13.01 17.51 -8.25
C ILE A 83 13.73 16.44 -9.07
N TYR A 84 15.06 16.51 -9.14
CA TYR A 84 15.88 15.55 -9.89
C TYR A 84 15.67 14.12 -9.40
N VAL A 85 15.67 13.91 -8.08
CA VAL A 85 15.46 12.61 -7.45
C VAL A 85 14.04 12.10 -7.71
N GLN A 86 13.01 12.94 -7.57
CA GLN A 86 11.63 12.56 -7.90
C GLN A 86 11.47 12.18 -9.38
N GLN A 87 12.19 12.83 -10.30
CA GLN A 87 12.20 12.46 -11.71
C GLN A 87 12.85 11.09 -11.94
N ASP A 88 13.94 10.76 -11.24
CA ASP A 88 14.56 9.43 -11.28
C ASP A 88 13.63 8.35 -10.70
N PHE A 89 12.92 8.65 -9.62
CA PHE A 89 11.92 7.72 -9.09
C PHE A 89 10.77 7.46 -10.05
N VAL A 90 10.31 8.46 -10.80
CA VAL A 90 9.31 8.23 -11.87
C VAL A 90 9.87 7.28 -12.93
N GLU A 91 11.13 7.46 -13.35
CA GLU A 91 11.81 6.54 -14.28
C GLU A 91 11.81 5.10 -13.76
N GLU A 92 12.15 4.91 -12.48
CA GLU A 92 12.11 3.59 -11.83
C GLU A 92 10.70 3.01 -11.74
N LEU A 93 9.69 3.79 -11.37
CA LEU A 93 8.30 3.32 -11.31
C LEU A 93 7.79 2.90 -12.70
N LEU A 94 8.11 3.66 -13.75
CA LEU A 94 7.73 3.32 -15.13
C LEU A 94 8.34 1.97 -15.57
N HIS A 95 9.58 1.72 -15.16
CA HIS A 95 10.27 0.45 -15.40
C HIS A 95 9.65 -0.71 -14.60
N ILE A 96 9.42 -0.52 -13.29
CA ILE A 96 8.78 -1.51 -12.42
C ILE A 96 7.42 -1.91 -13.01
N PHE A 97 6.58 -0.94 -13.35
CA PHE A 97 5.24 -1.19 -13.85
C PHE A 97 5.17 -1.58 -15.34
N LYS A 98 6.31 -1.65 -16.05
CA LYS A 98 6.38 -1.97 -17.49
C LYS A 98 5.42 -1.06 -18.29
N CYS A 99 5.61 0.25 -18.14
CA CYS A 99 4.80 1.25 -18.83
C CYS A 99 5.23 1.50 -20.28
N ASP A 100 6.23 0.77 -20.79
CA ASP A 100 6.79 0.92 -22.14
C ASP A 100 7.27 2.36 -22.42
N ILE A 101 7.87 2.98 -21.41
CA ILE A 101 8.47 4.32 -21.47
C ILE A 101 9.87 4.21 -20.91
N ASP A 102 10.85 4.60 -21.70
CA ASP A 102 12.24 4.58 -21.30
C ASP A 102 12.81 5.99 -21.03
N LYS A 103 14.07 6.04 -20.60
CA LYS A 103 14.78 7.30 -20.34
C LYS A 103 14.87 8.20 -21.58
N GLY A 104 14.96 7.61 -22.77
CA GLY A 104 14.97 8.32 -24.04
C GLY A 104 13.68 9.09 -24.26
N ASP A 105 12.54 8.45 -24.00
CA ASP A 105 11.22 9.09 -24.06
C ASP A 105 11.10 10.24 -23.06
N LEU A 106 11.54 10.03 -21.81
CA LEU A 106 11.52 11.08 -20.79
C LEU A 106 12.35 12.31 -21.20
N LYS A 107 13.49 12.11 -21.88
CA LYS A 107 14.32 13.21 -22.38
C LYS A 107 13.64 14.05 -23.46
N GLN A 108 12.64 13.51 -24.16
CA GLN A 108 11.83 14.27 -25.12
C GLN A 108 10.74 15.10 -24.43
N ASP A 109 10.38 14.77 -23.18
CA ASP A 109 9.44 15.56 -22.40
C ASP A 109 10.09 16.87 -21.94
N ARG A 110 9.55 17.98 -22.42
CA ARG A 110 10.03 19.33 -22.11
C ARG A 110 9.99 19.63 -20.60
N ASN A 111 9.00 19.13 -19.87
CA ASN A 111 8.88 19.35 -18.42
C ASN A 111 9.96 18.59 -17.65
N TYR A 112 10.31 17.38 -18.09
CA TYR A 112 11.43 16.61 -17.56
C TYR A 112 12.76 17.29 -17.88
N TYR A 113 13.01 17.52 -19.16
CA TYR A 113 14.29 17.98 -19.70
C TYR A 113 14.71 19.34 -19.17
N LEU A 114 13.81 20.33 -19.15
CA LEU A 114 14.16 21.69 -18.74
C LEU A 114 14.57 21.77 -17.27
N ASN A 115 13.80 21.17 -16.37
CA ASN A 115 14.11 21.18 -14.94
C ASN A 115 15.41 20.40 -14.66
N ARG A 116 15.59 19.24 -15.31
CA ARG A 116 16.80 18.43 -15.18
C ARG A 116 18.04 19.17 -15.68
N ASN A 117 17.92 19.93 -16.76
CA ASN A 117 19.01 20.74 -17.30
C ASN A 117 19.43 21.86 -16.36
N ILE A 118 18.47 22.58 -15.75
CA ILE A 118 18.77 23.63 -14.78
C ILE A 118 19.61 23.06 -13.64
N ARG A 119 19.17 21.93 -13.06
CA ARG A 119 19.93 21.22 -12.01
C ARG A 119 21.29 20.75 -12.51
N ASN A 120 21.36 20.13 -13.68
CA ASN A 120 22.60 19.57 -14.21
C ASN A 120 23.62 20.65 -14.59
N GLU A 121 23.18 21.81 -15.06
CA GLU A 121 24.04 22.95 -15.32
C GLU A 121 24.56 23.54 -14.01
N LEU A 122 23.69 23.76 -13.01
CA LEU A 122 24.04 24.45 -11.76
C LEU A 122 24.77 23.59 -10.73
N VAL A 123 24.33 22.35 -10.54
CA VAL A 123 24.72 21.50 -9.40
C VAL A 123 25.47 20.26 -9.87
N GLY A 124 25.02 19.63 -10.96
CA GLY A 124 25.62 18.38 -11.44
C GLY A 124 26.97 18.56 -12.15
N HIS A 125 27.02 19.49 -13.10
CA HIS A 125 28.16 19.73 -13.98
C HIS A 125 28.40 21.24 -14.15
N PRO A 126 28.79 21.94 -13.06
CA PRO A 126 29.00 23.38 -13.09
C PRO A 126 30.16 23.81 -13.99
N ILE A 127 31.06 22.90 -14.36
CA ILE A 127 32.10 23.09 -15.37
C ILE A 127 31.86 22.07 -16.48
N ARG A 128 31.58 22.54 -17.70
CA ARG A 128 31.39 21.71 -18.88
C ARG A 128 32.60 21.87 -19.81
N LYS A 129 33.07 20.75 -20.34
CA LYS A 129 34.13 20.71 -21.35
C LYS A 129 33.58 20.03 -22.60
N GLN A 130 34.08 20.44 -23.76
CA GLN A 130 33.80 19.82 -25.05
C GLN A 130 35.11 19.34 -25.68
N VAL A 131 35.08 18.20 -26.35
CA VAL A 131 36.21 17.72 -27.15
C VAL A 131 36.13 18.36 -28.52
N VAL A 132 37.15 19.12 -28.90
CA VAL A 132 37.33 19.73 -30.21
C VAL A 132 38.71 19.34 -30.69
N ASP A 133 38.82 18.71 -31.85
CA ASP A 133 40.09 18.24 -32.44
C ASP A 133 40.92 17.33 -31.51
N GLY A 134 40.26 16.50 -30.72
CA GLY A 134 40.92 15.59 -29.76
C GLY A 134 41.36 16.26 -28.45
N GLU A 135 41.18 17.58 -28.31
CA GLU A 135 41.51 18.33 -27.10
C GLU A 135 40.25 18.68 -26.30
N SER A 136 40.32 18.51 -24.98
CA SER A 136 39.25 18.92 -24.07
C SER A 136 39.34 20.43 -23.81
N ARG A 137 38.42 21.20 -24.36
CA ARG A 137 38.32 22.66 -24.14
C ARG A 137 37.17 22.99 -23.19
N LEU A 138 37.32 24.07 -22.42
CA LEU A 138 36.22 24.60 -21.59
C LEU A 138 35.08 25.03 -22.53
N LEU A 139 33.85 24.64 -22.19
CA LEU A 139 32.64 25.06 -22.90
C LEU A 139 31.90 26.10 -22.06
N SER A 140 31.65 25.78 -20.80
CA SER A 140 30.97 26.68 -19.89
C SER A 140 31.35 26.46 -18.43
N SER A 141 31.23 27.51 -17.64
CA SER A 141 31.23 27.43 -16.17
C SER A 141 30.08 28.25 -15.59
N VAL A 142 29.54 27.81 -14.45
CA VAL A 142 28.47 28.53 -13.74
C VAL A 142 28.74 28.68 -12.26
N ILE A 143 28.20 29.74 -11.67
CA ILE A 143 28.25 30.01 -10.23
C ILE A 143 26.96 30.70 -9.78
N PHE A 144 26.45 30.36 -8.59
CA PHE A 144 25.27 31.01 -8.02
C PHE A 144 25.47 32.53 -7.89
N SER A 145 24.43 33.29 -8.24
CA SER A 145 24.43 34.76 -8.15
C SER A 145 23.88 35.23 -6.79
N ASN A 146 24.35 36.38 -6.32
CA ASN A 146 23.78 37.06 -5.15
C ASN A 146 22.31 37.47 -5.36
N SER A 147 21.82 37.46 -6.61
CA SER A 147 20.43 37.71 -6.99
C SER A 147 19.47 36.55 -6.69
N ASN A 148 19.93 35.44 -6.10
CA ASN A 148 19.06 34.34 -5.69
C ASN A 148 18.08 34.78 -4.59
N SER A 149 16.83 34.37 -4.71
CA SER A 149 15.78 34.64 -3.72
C SER A 149 14.92 33.40 -3.47
N ASP A 150 14.02 33.50 -2.50
CA ASP A 150 13.00 32.47 -2.26
C ASP A 150 12.12 32.21 -3.48
N SER A 151 11.99 33.18 -4.39
CA SER A 151 11.14 33.07 -5.59
C SER A 151 11.91 32.73 -6.86
N THR A 152 13.23 32.92 -6.87
CA THR A 152 14.07 32.85 -8.08
C THR A 152 15.38 32.13 -7.84
N ILE A 153 15.80 31.34 -8.83
CA ILE A 153 17.14 30.76 -8.90
C ILE A 153 17.93 31.54 -9.95
N ALA A 154 18.99 32.22 -9.53
CA ALA A 154 19.85 33.05 -10.36
C ALA A 154 21.31 32.59 -10.32
N TYR A 155 21.98 32.64 -11.46
CA TYR A 155 23.39 32.26 -11.59
C TYR A 155 24.09 33.00 -12.72
N LEU A 156 25.40 33.13 -12.58
CA LEU A 156 26.27 33.66 -13.62
C LEU A 156 26.76 32.50 -14.47
N ARG A 157 26.57 32.59 -15.78
CA ARG A 157 27.10 31.65 -16.78
C ARG A 157 28.19 32.31 -17.61
N TYR A 158 29.32 31.63 -17.72
CA TYR A 158 30.43 31.96 -18.60
C TYR A 158 30.46 30.91 -19.71
N HIS A 159 30.37 31.32 -20.98
CA HIS A 159 30.27 30.39 -22.12
C HIS A 159 31.25 30.75 -23.24
N SER A 160 31.74 29.74 -23.96
CA SER A 160 32.66 29.93 -25.10
C SER A 160 32.08 30.85 -26.17
N ASP A 161 30.78 30.70 -26.47
CA ASP A 161 30.09 31.47 -27.52
C ASP A 161 30.13 32.99 -27.27
N ASP A 162 30.19 33.40 -26.00
CA ASP A 162 30.23 34.81 -25.59
C ASP A 162 31.63 35.26 -25.13
N ASN A 163 32.69 34.54 -25.54
CA ASN A 163 34.07 34.76 -25.09
C ASN A 163 34.21 34.79 -23.57
N TYR A 164 33.46 33.93 -22.88
CA TYR A 164 33.40 33.85 -21.41
C TYR A 164 33.01 35.17 -20.72
N LYS A 165 32.29 36.06 -21.40
CA LYS A 165 31.58 37.13 -20.70
C LYS A 165 30.45 36.52 -19.87
N PHE A 166 30.30 37.00 -18.64
CA PHE A 166 29.24 36.47 -17.79
C PHE A 166 27.88 36.95 -18.29
N LYS A 167 26.91 36.05 -18.25
CA LYS A 167 25.49 36.35 -18.40
C LYS A 167 24.77 35.88 -17.15
N GLU A 168 23.97 36.74 -16.55
CA GLU A 168 23.08 36.33 -15.47
C GLU A 168 21.86 35.61 -16.06
N ILE A 169 21.62 34.40 -15.58
CA ILE A 169 20.46 33.58 -15.93
C ILE A 169 19.60 33.48 -14.68
N THR A 170 18.30 33.72 -14.85
CA THR A 170 17.31 33.68 -13.78
C THR A 170 16.16 32.77 -14.15
N HIS A 171 15.76 31.89 -13.24
CA HIS A 171 14.60 31.03 -13.37
C HIS A 171 13.62 31.26 -12.21
N SER A 172 12.34 31.35 -12.54
CA SER A 172 11.27 31.38 -11.54
C SER A 172 11.10 30.00 -10.91
N ARG A 173 11.10 29.92 -9.57
CA ARG A 173 10.79 28.66 -8.87
C ARG A 173 9.37 28.20 -9.15
N LYS A 174 8.42 29.14 -9.26
CA LYS A 174 7.02 28.83 -9.58
C LYS A 174 6.90 28.08 -10.91
N GLU A 175 7.63 28.53 -11.94
CA GLU A 175 7.63 27.84 -13.24
C GLU A 175 8.29 26.45 -13.17
N ILE A 176 9.36 26.31 -12.38
CA ILE A 176 10.00 25.01 -12.16
C ILE A 176 9.01 24.05 -11.48
N ILE A 177 8.32 24.50 -10.43
CA ILE A 177 7.28 23.75 -9.71
C ILE A 177 6.15 23.36 -10.65
N GLU A 178 5.69 24.28 -11.50
CA GLU A 178 4.61 24.02 -12.47
C GLU A 178 5.01 22.94 -13.46
N ARG A 179 6.19 23.05 -14.09
CA ARG A 179 6.72 22.02 -14.98
C ARG A 179 6.84 20.68 -14.27
N HIS A 180 7.36 20.66 -13.04
CA HIS A 180 7.52 19.43 -12.26
C HIS A 180 6.17 18.80 -11.93
N SER A 181 5.18 19.60 -11.55
CA SER A 181 3.82 19.11 -11.29
C SER A 181 3.17 18.53 -12.54
N ASN A 182 3.37 19.15 -13.70
CA ASN A 182 2.86 18.66 -14.98
C ASN A 182 3.53 17.33 -15.36
N PHE A 183 4.85 17.22 -15.16
CA PHE A 183 5.60 15.98 -15.32
C PHE A 183 5.03 14.87 -14.43
N LEU A 184 4.97 15.09 -13.10
CA LEU A 184 4.49 14.07 -12.17
C LEU A 184 3.05 13.64 -12.47
N ASN A 185 2.16 14.59 -12.76
CA ASN A 185 0.78 14.27 -13.11
C ASN A 185 0.69 13.37 -14.33
N LEU A 186 1.42 13.70 -15.40
CA LEU A 186 1.41 12.93 -16.63
C LEU A 186 1.84 11.49 -16.38
N TYR A 187 2.97 11.27 -15.71
CA TYR A 187 3.50 9.91 -15.54
C TYR A 187 2.78 9.12 -14.46
N PHE A 188 2.31 9.76 -13.38
CA PHE A 188 1.43 9.10 -12.42
C PHE A 188 0.14 8.63 -13.09
N ASP A 189 -0.47 9.42 -13.98
CA ASP A 189 -1.65 8.99 -14.74
C ASP A 189 -1.35 7.79 -15.64
N LYS A 190 -0.17 7.77 -16.28
CA LYS A 190 0.26 6.61 -17.07
C LYS A 190 0.42 5.35 -16.22
N ILE A 191 1.05 5.43 -15.03
CA ILE A 191 1.19 4.23 -14.19
C ILE A 191 -0.17 3.82 -13.59
N ILE A 192 -1.01 4.77 -13.17
CA ILE A 192 -2.37 4.48 -12.70
C ILE A 192 -3.18 3.78 -13.78
N ASN A 193 -3.10 4.22 -15.04
CA ASN A 193 -3.79 3.55 -16.14
C ASN A 193 -3.26 2.13 -16.36
N LYS A 194 -1.94 1.92 -16.28
CA LYS A 194 -1.35 0.57 -16.32
C LYS A 194 -1.89 -0.33 -15.21
N LEU A 195 -1.95 0.19 -13.99
CA LEU A 195 -2.49 -0.51 -12.83
C LEU A 195 -3.98 -0.84 -12.99
N LYS A 196 -4.81 0.11 -13.48
CA LYS A 196 -6.22 -0.14 -13.82
C LYS A 196 -6.37 -1.28 -14.83
N HIS A 197 -5.49 -1.38 -15.83
CA HIS A 197 -5.52 -2.52 -16.76
C HIS A 197 -5.25 -3.85 -16.08
N ILE A 198 -4.26 -3.91 -15.19
CA ILE A 198 -3.95 -5.11 -14.39
C ILE A 198 -5.16 -5.51 -13.55
N LEU A 199 -5.80 -4.55 -12.87
CA LEU A 199 -6.99 -4.81 -12.04
C LEU A 199 -8.17 -5.33 -12.85
N ARG A 200 -8.42 -4.79 -14.06
CA ARG A 200 -9.49 -5.31 -14.94
C ARG A 200 -9.25 -6.75 -15.34
N ASP A 201 -8.01 -7.11 -15.66
CA ASP A 201 -7.67 -8.49 -16.01
C ASP A 201 -7.73 -9.42 -14.81
N PHE A 202 -7.34 -8.94 -13.63
CA PHE A 202 -7.50 -9.68 -12.39
C PHE A 202 -8.97 -9.91 -12.03
N ARG A 203 -9.82 -8.91 -12.20
CA ARG A 203 -11.28 -9.03 -12.02
C ARG A 203 -11.88 -10.10 -12.93
N LYS A 204 -11.47 -10.16 -14.21
CA LYS A 204 -11.91 -11.24 -15.12
C LYS A 204 -11.48 -12.61 -14.59
N LYS A 205 -10.29 -12.70 -14.00
CA LYS A 205 -9.81 -13.95 -13.39
C LYS A 205 -10.64 -14.33 -12.16
N ILE A 206 -10.96 -13.38 -11.29
CA ILE A 206 -11.84 -13.60 -10.13
C ILE A 206 -13.23 -14.09 -10.54
N VAL A 207 -13.82 -13.52 -11.59
CA VAL A 207 -15.10 -14.00 -12.13
C VAL A 207 -15.01 -15.46 -12.59
N GLN A 208 -13.87 -15.91 -13.12
CA GLN A 208 -13.67 -17.33 -13.42
C GLN A 208 -13.63 -18.19 -12.14
N VAL A 209 -13.06 -17.67 -11.05
CA VAL A 209 -13.03 -18.36 -9.74
C VAL A 209 -14.46 -18.49 -9.20
N GLU A 210 -15.25 -17.43 -9.29
CA GLU A 210 -16.67 -17.41 -8.89
C GLU A 210 -17.48 -18.47 -9.64
N VAL A 211 -17.38 -18.52 -10.96
CA VAL A 211 -18.07 -19.54 -11.79
C VAL A 211 -17.60 -20.95 -11.44
N ALA A 212 -16.30 -21.14 -11.18
CA ALA A 212 -15.76 -22.42 -10.75
C ALA A 212 -16.27 -22.82 -9.36
N ALA A 213 -16.44 -21.87 -8.44
CA ALA A 213 -16.97 -22.10 -7.10
C ALA A 213 -18.46 -22.51 -7.12
N GLU A 214 -19.23 -22.02 -8.09
CA GLU A 214 -20.65 -22.38 -8.23
C GLU A 214 -20.89 -23.75 -8.87
N LYS A 215 -20.05 -24.14 -9.84
CA LYS A 215 -20.31 -25.30 -10.73
C LYS A 215 -19.28 -26.43 -10.61
N GLY A 216 -18.14 -26.16 -9.99
CA GLY A 216 -17.01 -27.07 -9.91
C GLY A 216 -17.16 -28.12 -8.82
N THR A 217 -16.33 -29.16 -8.90
CA THR A 217 -16.12 -30.08 -7.77
C THR A 217 -15.24 -29.40 -6.71
N PHE A 218 -15.38 -29.78 -5.44
CA PHE A 218 -14.58 -29.20 -4.35
C PHE A 218 -13.07 -29.24 -4.65
N ALA A 219 -12.56 -30.38 -5.14
CA ALA A 219 -11.16 -30.53 -5.54
C ALA A 219 -10.75 -29.54 -6.65
N SER A 220 -11.63 -29.28 -7.62
CA SER A 220 -11.37 -28.30 -8.68
C SER A 220 -11.38 -26.86 -8.16
N ILE A 221 -12.28 -26.56 -7.20
CA ILE A 221 -12.37 -25.24 -6.56
C ILE A 221 -11.08 -24.93 -5.81
N VAL A 222 -10.64 -25.84 -4.93
CA VAL A 222 -9.41 -25.67 -4.14
C VAL A 222 -8.20 -25.44 -5.05
N LYS A 223 -8.06 -26.23 -6.12
CA LYS A 223 -6.98 -26.03 -7.10
C LYS A 223 -7.05 -24.65 -7.76
N PHE A 224 -8.23 -24.23 -8.20
CA PHE A 224 -8.38 -22.97 -8.92
C PHE A 224 -8.13 -21.74 -8.02
N VAL A 225 -8.52 -21.83 -6.75
CA VAL A 225 -8.22 -20.84 -5.70
C VAL A 225 -6.71 -20.76 -5.43
N GLU A 226 -6.04 -21.90 -5.27
CA GLU A 226 -4.58 -21.95 -5.04
C GLU A 226 -3.79 -21.34 -6.21
N ASP A 227 -4.25 -21.54 -7.45
CA ASP A 227 -3.57 -21.06 -8.66
C ASP A 227 -3.82 -19.57 -8.95
N SER A 228 -4.97 -19.02 -8.55
CA SER A 228 -5.46 -17.73 -9.06
C SER A 228 -5.94 -16.74 -8.00
N PHE A 229 -6.11 -17.19 -6.75
CA PHE A 229 -6.69 -16.43 -5.65
C PHE A 229 -6.11 -16.87 -4.30
N GLU A 230 -4.80 -17.08 -4.28
CA GLU A 230 -4.08 -17.79 -3.23
C GLU A 230 -4.06 -17.05 -1.89
N ASN A 231 -4.36 -15.75 -1.87
CA ASN A 231 -4.28 -14.97 -0.65
C ASN A 231 -5.32 -15.43 0.39
N ILE A 232 -6.47 -15.95 -0.04
CA ILE A 232 -7.47 -16.50 0.88
C ILE A 232 -6.93 -17.70 1.67
N VAL A 233 -5.96 -18.44 1.14
CA VAL A 233 -5.37 -19.59 1.87
C VAL A 233 -4.66 -19.12 3.15
N LYS A 234 -4.24 -17.86 3.23
CA LYS A 234 -3.57 -17.30 4.41
C LYS A 234 -4.53 -16.84 5.51
N THR A 235 -5.84 -16.80 5.26
CA THR A 235 -6.81 -16.23 6.22
C THR A 235 -7.19 -17.21 7.33
N ASN A 236 -6.93 -18.51 7.16
CA ASN A 236 -7.33 -19.56 8.08
C ASN A 236 -6.27 -20.68 8.15
N TYR A 237 -6.08 -21.26 9.34
CA TYR A 237 -5.06 -22.27 9.60
C TYR A 237 -5.23 -23.58 8.81
N LEU A 238 -6.43 -23.88 8.30
CA LEU A 238 -6.75 -25.12 7.59
C LEU A 238 -7.15 -24.93 6.12
N TYR A 239 -6.95 -23.74 5.55
CA TYR A 239 -7.28 -23.47 4.14
C TYR A 239 -6.21 -23.93 3.15
N ASP A 240 -5.13 -24.53 3.65
CA ASP A 240 -4.17 -25.20 2.80
C ASP A 240 -4.85 -26.39 2.09
N ARG A 241 -4.37 -26.68 0.88
CA ARG A 241 -4.97 -27.73 0.05
C ARG A 241 -5.03 -29.09 0.76
N PRO A 242 -3.98 -29.59 1.43
CA PRO A 242 -4.06 -30.83 2.20
C PRO A 242 -5.17 -30.82 3.27
N GLY A 243 -5.28 -29.74 4.05
CA GLY A 243 -6.32 -29.56 5.06
C GLY A 243 -7.73 -29.62 4.48
N LEU A 244 -8.01 -28.79 3.47
CA LEU A 244 -9.33 -28.74 2.82
C LEU A 244 -9.71 -30.08 2.19
N MET A 245 -8.79 -30.75 1.51
CA MET A 245 -9.04 -32.05 0.89
C MET A 245 -9.34 -33.13 1.94
N ARG A 246 -8.56 -33.19 3.04
CA ARG A 246 -8.79 -34.12 4.15
C ARG A 246 -10.17 -33.88 4.78
N ALA A 247 -10.56 -32.63 5.01
CA ALA A 247 -11.88 -32.33 5.56
C ALA A 247 -13.03 -32.73 4.62
N PHE A 248 -12.87 -32.53 3.32
CA PHE A 248 -13.87 -32.96 2.34
C PHE A 248 -14.03 -34.47 2.27
N GLU A 249 -12.95 -35.24 2.40
CA GLU A 249 -12.99 -36.70 2.46
C GLU A 249 -13.67 -37.21 3.74
N LEU A 250 -13.52 -36.49 4.86
CA LEU A 250 -14.07 -36.87 6.16
C LEU A 250 -15.45 -36.27 6.44
N LYS A 251 -16.03 -35.48 5.53
CA LYS A 251 -17.29 -34.73 5.74
C LYS A 251 -18.47 -35.59 6.22
N ASP A 252 -18.51 -36.86 5.80
CA ASP A 252 -19.59 -37.80 6.13
C ASP A 252 -19.31 -38.55 7.44
N LYS A 253 -18.07 -38.50 7.97
CA LYS A 253 -17.71 -39.13 9.25
C LYS A 253 -18.13 -38.28 10.44
N HIS A 254 -18.02 -36.95 10.33
CA HIS A 254 -18.43 -36.04 11.39
C HIS A 254 -18.77 -34.65 10.83
N ILE A 255 -19.79 -34.02 11.41
CA ILE A 255 -20.30 -32.70 11.01
C ILE A 255 -19.22 -31.61 11.07
N ARG A 256 -18.20 -31.74 11.94
CA ARG A 256 -17.09 -30.78 12.08
C ARG A 256 -16.27 -30.61 10.80
N TYR A 257 -16.09 -31.68 10.02
CA TYR A 257 -15.32 -31.61 8.78
C TYR A 257 -16.14 -30.98 7.66
N LYS A 258 -17.43 -31.32 7.59
CA LYS A 258 -18.39 -30.64 6.71
C LYS A 258 -18.43 -29.15 7.01
N ASN A 259 -18.44 -28.77 8.29
CA ASN A 259 -18.41 -27.39 8.73
C ASN A 259 -17.22 -26.61 8.17
N LEU A 260 -16.00 -27.18 8.23
CA LEU A 260 -14.82 -26.51 7.67
C LEU A 260 -14.97 -26.26 6.15
N THR A 261 -15.49 -27.24 5.41
CA THR A 261 -15.70 -27.06 3.96
C THR A 261 -16.78 -26.03 3.63
N GLU A 262 -17.83 -25.93 4.45
CA GLU A 262 -18.86 -24.89 4.31
C GLU A 262 -18.29 -23.50 4.60
N ILE A 263 -17.56 -23.34 5.71
CA ILE A 263 -16.90 -22.08 6.09
C ILE A 263 -15.95 -21.60 4.98
N PHE A 264 -15.12 -22.50 4.43
CA PHE A 264 -14.25 -22.16 3.30
C PHE A 264 -15.02 -21.63 2.08
N LEU A 265 -16.13 -22.29 1.71
CA LEU A 265 -16.91 -21.88 0.54
C LEU A 265 -17.63 -20.54 0.76
N ASP A 266 -18.10 -20.29 1.98
CA ASP A 266 -18.77 -19.04 2.32
C ASP A 266 -17.76 -17.87 2.39
N ASP A 267 -16.60 -18.08 3.01
CA ASP A 267 -15.49 -17.12 3.02
C ASP A 267 -14.99 -16.83 1.61
N LEU A 268 -14.91 -17.85 0.74
CA LEU A 268 -14.51 -17.68 -0.65
C LEU A 268 -15.49 -16.77 -1.40
N LYS A 269 -16.81 -17.00 -1.26
CA LYS A 269 -17.82 -16.15 -1.88
C LYS A 269 -17.74 -14.70 -1.37
N GLN A 270 -17.61 -14.54 -0.06
CA GLN A 270 -17.49 -13.22 0.56
C GLN A 270 -16.24 -12.48 0.06
N SER A 271 -15.09 -13.14 0.09
CA SER A 271 -13.81 -12.59 -0.38
C SER A 271 -13.83 -12.20 -1.86
N ILE A 272 -14.42 -13.05 -2.72
CA ILE A 272 -14.63 -12.74 -4.14
C ILE A 272 -15.47 -11.47 -4.31
N ASN A 273 -16.57 -11.35 -3.57
CA ASN A 273 -17.45 -10.20 -3.65
C ASN A 273 -16.76 -8.93 -3.17
N ASP A 274 -16.10 -8.97 -2.01
CA ASP A 274 -15.40 -7.84 -1.42
C ASP A 274 -14.29 -7.32 -2.34
N ILE A 275 -13.52 -8.23 -2.96
CA ILE A 275 -12.45 -7.84 -3.89
C ILE A 275 -13.02 -7.32 -5.20
N LYS A 276 -14.13 -7.86 -5.72
CA LYS A 276 -14.80 -7.28 -6.90
C LYS A 276 -15.26 -5.85 -6.63
N ILE A 277 -15.84 -5.59 -5.46
CA ILE A 277 -16.28 -4.26 -5.04
C ILE A 277 -15.07 -3.32 -4.91
N ASP A 278 -14.01 -3.75 -4.23
CA ASP A 278 -12.78 -2.95 -4.09
C ASP A 278 -12.16 -2.62 -5.46
N ILE A 279 -12.06 -3.60 -6.38
CA ILE A 279 -11.58 -3.33 -7.75
C ILE A 279 -12.48 -2.31 -8.44
N ASP A 280 -13.81 -2.45 -8.36
CA ASP A 280 -14.73 -1.55 -9.03
C ASP A 280 -14.64 -0.11 -8.45
N GLU A 281 -14.42 0.04 -7.14
CA GLU A 281 -14.10 1.33 -6.50
C GLU A 281 -12.78 1.91 -7.03
N GLN A 282 -11.71 1.10 -7.05
CA GLN A 282 -10.41 1.49 -7.58
C GLN A 282 -10.49 1.86 -9.06
N LEU A 283 -11.38 1.26 -9.85
CA LEU A 283 -11.54 1.60 -11.27
C LEU A 283 -12.38 2.85 -11.50
N ALA A 284 -13.37 3.09 -10.65
CA ALA A 284 -14.29 4.23 -10.75
C ALA A 284 -13.68 5.56 -10.28
N ASP A 285 -12.42 5.57 -9.86
CA ASP A 285 -11.75 6.74 -9.29
C ASP A 285 -12.52 7.32 -8.08
N LYS A 286 -13.30 6.47 -7.40
CA LYS A 286 -14.01 6.85 -6.18
C LYS A 286 -12.98 6.89 -5.06
N ASP A 287 -12.52 8.11 -4.75
CA ASP A 287 -11.66 8.37 -3.60
C ASP A 287 -12.30 7.74 -2.35
N ARG A 288 -11.64 6.76 -1.73
CA ARG A 288 -11.94 6.36 -0.34
C ARG A 288 -11.70 7.52 0.63
N THR A 289 -10.95 8.53 0.18
CA THR A 289 -10.63 9.79 0.86
C THR A 289 -11.61 10.92 0.56
N ASN A 290 -12.69 10.68 -0.22
CA ASN A 290 -13.84 11.60 -0.34
C ASN A 290 -14.79 11.47 0.86
N VAL A 291 -14.27 11.09 2.03
CA VAL A 291 -14.74 11.72 3.26
C VAL A 291 -14.25 13.15 3.15
N ASP A 292 -15.18 14.03 2.78
CA ASP A 292 -15.00 15.47 2.76
C ASP A 292 -14.53 15.92 4.16
N TYR A 293 -13.22 15.86 4.43
CA TYR A 293 -12.55 16.57 5.52
C TYR A 293 -12.56 18.08 5.23
N SER A 294 -13.63 18.59 4.61
CA SER A 294 -14.11 19.91 4.92
C SER A 294 -14.32 19.97 6.43
N ALA A 295 -13.79 21.01 7.05
CA ALA A 295 -13.87 21.27 8.47
C ALA A 295 -15.33 21.55 8.91
N ASN A 296 -16.21 20.56 8.84
CA ASN A 296 -17.59 20.64 9.27
C ASN A 296 -17.87 19.58 10.35
N ASN A 297 -17.83 20.08 11.60
CA ASN A 297 -18.50 19.52 12.77
C ASN A 297 -18.22 18.06 13.12
N TYR A 298 -16.96 17.70 13.34
CA TYR A 298 -16.70 16.65 14.34
C TYR A 298 -17.05 17.21 15.73
N ILE A 299 -18.28 16.95 16.17
CA ILE A 299 -18.57 16.92 17.59
C ILE A 299 -17.79 15.71 18.11
N VAL A 300 -16.57 15.95 18.61
CA VAL A 300 -15.87 14.98 19.47
C VAL A 300 -16.89 14.57 20.52
N PRO A 301 -17.32 13.29 20.58
CA PRO A 301 -18.29 12.88 21.57
C PRO A 301 -17.69 13.25 22.92
N LYS A 302 -18.33 14.17 23.65
CA LYS A 302 -18.01 14.35 25.07
C LYS A 302 -18.41 13.05 25.75
N ILE A 303 -17.48 12.11 25.82
CA ILE A 303 -17.64 10.89 26.60
C ILE A 303 -17.73 11.35 28.05
N LYS A 304 -18.96 11.51 28.53
CA LYS A 304 -19.23 11.64 29.94
C LYS A 304 -19.06 10.23 30.51
N ILE A 305 -17.90 9.95 31.08
CA ILE A 305 -17.69 8.75 31.90
C ILE A 305 -18.58 8.93 33.13
N VAL A 306 -19.82 8.44 33.04
CA VAL A 306 -20.69 8.31 34.20
C VAL A 306 -20.23 7.05 34.91
N LEU A 307 -19.39 7.22 35.93
CA LEU A 307 -19.21 6.19 36.94
C LEU A 307 -20.57 5.98 37.61
N ALA A 308 -21.33 5.00 37.11
CA ALA A 308 -22.56 4.59 37.72
C ALA A 308 -22.21 4.07 39.13
N ARG A 309 -22.45 4.91 40.16
CA ARG A 309 -22.61 4.40 41.52
C ARG A 309 -23.65 3.29 41.43
N LYS A 310 -23.28 2.07 41.83
CA LYS A 310 -24.14 0.89 41.84
C LYS A 310 -25.46 1.21 42.55
N GLY A 311 -26.44 1.66 41.78
CA GLY A 311 -27.84 1.60 42.14
C GLY A 311 -28.33 0.23 41.75
N ASN A 312 -28.97 -0.47 42.69
CA ASN A 312 -29.60 -1.78 42.50
C ASN A 312 -30.62 -1.72 41.35
N LYS A 313 -30.17 -1.85 40.11
CA LYS A 313 -31.00 -2.21 38.97
C LYS A 313 -30.87 -3.72 38.81
N ALA A 314 -32.01 -4.40 38.86
CA ALA A 314 -32.10 -5.83 38.57
C ALA A 314 -31.32 -6.12 37.28
N LYS A 315 -30.28 -6.97 37.38
CA LYS A 315 -29.46 -7.40 36.26
C LYS A 315 -30.38 -8.03 35.21
N LYS A 316 -30.69 -7.30 34.13
CA LYS A 316 -30.91 -7.99 32.85
C LYS A 316 -29.62 -8.76 32.59
N SER A 317 -29.71 -10.09 32.51
CA SER A 317 -28.56 -10.93 32.22
C SER A 317 -27.87 -10.40 30.98
N GLU A 318 -26.63 -9.90 31.13
CA GLU A 318 -25.82 -9.55 29.98
C GLU A 318 -25.68 -10.81 29.10
N PRO A 319 -25.77 -10.68 27.77
CA PRO A 319 -25.55 -11.81 26.88
C PRO A 319 -24.18 -12.43 27.17
N ILE A 320 -24.15 -13.74 27.37
CA ILE A 320 -22.91 -14.46 27.66
C ILE A 320 -22.02 -14.37 26.42
N SER A 321 -20.90 -13.66 26.54
CA SER A 321 -19.89 -13.61 25.48
C SER A 321 -18.89 -14.75 25.64
N TYR A 322 -18.54 -15.38 24.50
CA TYR A 322 -17.56 -16.46 24.38
C TYR A 322 -16.28 -16.02 23.66
N HIS A 323 -16.25 -14.77 23.16
CA HIS A 323 -15.23 -14.29 22.24
C HIS A 323 -13.82 -14.32 22.84
N TYR A 324 -13.72 -14.07 24.15
CA TYR A 324 -12.43 -14.08 24.84
C TYR A 324 -11.84 -15.49 24.94
N GLU A 325 -12.63 -16.46 25.40
CA GLU A 325 -12.17 -17.85 25.50
C GLU A 325 -11.85 -18.44 24.12
N LEU A 326 -12.71 -18.21 23.12
CA LEU A 326 -12.46 -18.67 21.75
C LEU A 326 -11.20 -18.02 21.16
N GLY A 327 -10.99 -16.72 21.41
CA GLY A 327 -9.79 -16.01 21.00
C GLY A 327 -8.52 -16.55 21.65
N LYS A 328 -8.61 -17.15 22.85
CA LYS A 328 -7.47 -17.79 23.51
C LYS A 328 -7.23 -19.22 23.04
N LEU A 329 -8.30 -19.96 22.75
CA LEU A 329 -8.20 -21.33 22.23
C LEU A 329 -7.59 -21.37 20.82
N VAL A 330 -7.89 -20.40 19.95
CA VAL A 330 -7.33 -20.38 18.59
C VAL A 330 -5.81 -20.14 18.55
N GLU A 331 -5.30 -19.35 19.50
CA GLU A 331 -3.87 -19.02 19.60
C GLU A 331 -2.99 -20.23 19.94
N ARG A 332 -3.56 -21.26 20.60
CA ARG A 332 -2.90 -22.53 20.94
C ARG A 332 -1.48 -22.36 21.52
N ARG A 333 -1.31 -21.43 22.47
CA ARG A 333 0.00 -21.05 23.06
C ARG A 333 0.64 -22.14 23.93
N GLY A 334 -0.17 -23.06 24.46
CA GLY A 334 0.30 -24.16 25.31
C GLY A 334 -0.84 -24.96 25.94
N PHE A 335 -0.55 -26.20 26.35
CA PHE A 335 -1.57 -27.11 26.89
C PHE A 335 -2.17 -26.61 28.22
N GLN A 336 -1.36 -25.95 29.07
CA GLN A 336 -1.84 -25.38 30.33
C GLN A 336 -2.85 -24.25 30.10
N GLU A 337 -2.58 -23.36 29.13
CA GLU A 337 -3.53 -22.31 28.74
C GLU A 337 -4.79 -22.92 28.14
N PHE A 338 -4.66 -23.93 27.29
CA PHE A 338 -5.81 -24.68 26.77
C PHE A 338 -6.70 -25.22 27.89
N GLU A 339 -6.15 -25.91 28.90
CA GLU A 339 -6.94 -26.43 30.03
C GLU A 339 -7.67 -25.31 30.78
N MET A 340 -6.98 -24.20 31.03
CA MET A 340 -7.56 -23.04 31.70
C MET A 340 -8.75 -22.47 30.90
N PHE A 341 -8.55 -22.10 29.64
CA PHE A 341 -9.60 -21.45 28.84
C PHE A 341 -10.71 -22.41 28.42
N SER A 342 -10.40 -23.68 28.16
CA SER A 342 -11.42 -24.71 27.91
C SER A 342 -12.29 -24.94 29.14
N SER A 343 -11.72 -24.94 30.36
CA SER A 343 -12.52 -25.07 31.59
C SER A 343 -13.51 -23.92 31.78
N PHE A 344 -13.11 -22.69 31.45
CA PHE A 344 -14.00 -21.53 31.48
C PHE A 344 -15.15 -21.69 30.49
N LEU A 345 -14.84 -22.15 29.26
CA LEU A 345 -15.85 -22.37 28.25
C LEU A 345 -16.82 -23.51 28.63
N LYS A 346 -16.30 -24.62 29.20
CA LYS A 346 -17.11 -25.72 29.74
C LYS A 346 -18.09 -25.24 30.80
N ASN A 347 -17.63 -24.42 31.75
CA ASN A 347 -18.48 -23.85 32.79
C ASN A 347 -19.60 -22.97 32.23
N LYS A 348 -19.33 -22.23 31.13
CA LYS A 348 -20.35 -21.43 30.44
C LYS A 348 -21.30 -22.27 29.57
N CYS A 349 -20.92 -23.49 29.22
CA CYS A 349 -21.61 -24.36 28.25
C CYS A 349 -22.09 -25.69 28.83
N ILE A 350 -22.33 -25.78 30.14
CA ILE A 350 -22.71 -27.02 30.85
C ILE A 350 -23.93 -27.71 30.20
N GLY A 351 -24.87 -26.96 29.63
CA GLY A 351 -26.04 -27.49 28.93
C GLY A 351 -25.85 -27.79 27.44
N ASN A 352 -24.65 -27.64 26.87
CA ASN A 352 -24.38 -27.82 25.45
C ASN A 352 -23.43 -29.01 25.22
N ALA A 353 -24.00 -30.21 25.17
CA ALA A 353 -23.24 -31.46 24.99
C ALA A 353 -22.30 -31.42 23.78
N ALA A 354 -22.77 -30.88 22.64
CA ALA A 354 -21.96 -30.78 21.43
C ALA A 354 -20.68 -29.95 21.63
N VAL A 355 -20.76 -28.84 22.37
CA VAL A 355 -19.56 -28.02 22.68
C VAL A 355 -18.64 -28.74 23.66
N LEU A 356 -19.19 -29.46 24.64
CA LEU A 356 -18.38 -30.21 25.60
C LEU A 356 -17.62 -31.37 24.92
N ASP A 357 -18.30 -32.12 24.04
CA ASP A 357 -17.73 -33.22 23.28
C ASP A 357 -16.59 -32.73 22.36
N GLU A 358 -16.76 -31.58 21.71
CA GLU A 358 -15.72 -30.99 20.87
C GLU A 358 -14.54 -30.48 21.70
N LEU A 359 -14.76 -29.92 22.89
CA LEU A 359 -13.66 -29.51 23.78
C LEU A 359 -12.86 -30.71 24.29
N ASP A 360 -13.53 -31.84 24.57
CA ASP A 360 -12.86 -33.09 24.93
C ASP A 360 -12.10 -33.68 23.73
N ASN A 361 -12.66 -33.58 22.51
CA ASN A 361 -11.94 -33.93 21.29
C ASN A 361 -10.66 -33.08 21.16
N MET A 362 -10.77 -31.75 21.19
CA MET A 362 -9.62 -30.82 21.13
C MET A 362 -8.54 -31.15 22.16
N ARG A 363 -8.94 -31.54 23.37
CA ARG A 363 -8.01 -31.98 24.42
C ARG A 363 -7.27 -33.25 24.03
N SER A 364 -8.00 -34.27 23.57
CA SER A 364 -7.44 -35.57 23.20
C SER A 364 -6.55 -35.51 21.96
N CYS A 365 -6.85 -34.60 21.02
CA CYS A 365 -6.12 -34.41 19.78
C CYS A 365 -5.25 -33.14 19.79
N TYR A 366 -4.87 -32.62 20.97
CA TYR A 366 -4.17 -31.34 21.10
C TYR A 366 -2.89 -31.24 20.24
N SER A 367 -2.22 -32.36 19.94
CA SER A 367 -1.04 -32.39 19.05
C SER A 367 -1.39 -32.38 17.55
N ASP A 368 -2.54 -32.91 17.14
CA ASP A 368 -3.01 -32.91 15.75
C ASP A 368 -3.68 -31.56 15.43
N MET A 369 -2.97 -30.71 14.68
CA MET A 369 -3.47 -29.38 14.31
C MET A 369 -4.79 -29.45 13.55
N PHE A 370 -4.94 -30.44 12.67
CA PHE A 370 -6.11 -30.56 11.81
C PHE A 370 -7.36 -30.87 12.62
N GLU A 371 -7.27 -31.88 13.49
CA GLU A 371 -8.40 -32.26 14.36
C GLU A 371 -8.73 -31.16 15.36
N TYR A 372 -7.71 -30.53 15.95
CA TYR A 372 -7.88 -29.43 16.89
C TYR A 372 -8.66 -28.27 16.27
N TYR A 373 -8.22 -27.77 15.10
CA TYR A 373 -8.86 -26.63 14.47
C TYR A 373 -10.22 -26.97 13.85
N CYS A 374 -10.45 -28.19 13.35
CA CYS A 374 -11.78 -28.61 12.92
C CYS A 374 -12.80 -28.57 14.07
N SER A 375 -12.40 -29.04 15.25
CA SER A 375 -13.23 -28.94 16.46
C SER A 375 -13.44 -27.49 16.89
N TYR A 376 -12.38 -26.67 16.88
CA TYR A 376 -12.48 -25.25 17.21
C TYR A 376 -13.50 -24.51 16.33
N TYR A 377 -13.39 -24.63 15.00
CA TYR A 377 -14.31 -23.95 14.08
C TYR A 377 -15.75 -24.45 14.20
N TYR A 378 -15.94 -25.70 14.59
CA TYR A 378 -17.28 -26.22 14.86
C TYR A 378 -17.87 -25.67 16.16
N ILE A 379 -17.08 -25.56 17.23
CA ILE A 379 -17.48 -24.88 18.47
C ILE A 379 -17.87 -23.42 18.17
N ASP A 380 -17.05 -22.71 17.39
CA ASP A 380 -17.30 -21.31 17.03
C ASP A 380 -18.64 -21.14 16.31
N LYS A 381 -18.97 -22.03 15.36
CA LYS A 381 -20.31 -22.07 14.71
C LYS A 381 -21.44 -22.38 15.69
N LEU A 382 -21.25 -23.32 16.62
CA LEU A 382 -22.27 -23.68 17.60
C LEU A 382 -22.58 -22.53 18.57
N LEU A 383 -21.61 -21.67 18.84
CA LEU A 383 -21.71 -20.55 19.76
C LEU A 383 -22.09 -19.24 19.08
N SER A 384 -21.80 -19.07 17.79
CA SER A 384 -22.17 -17.88 16.99
C SER A 384 -23.64 -17.90 16.52
N ASN A 385 -24.29 -19.06 16.52
CA ASN A 385 -25.72 -19.22 16.18
C ASN A 385 -26.68 -19.07 17.38
N LYS A 386 -26.25 -18.40 18.46
CA LYS A 386 -27.04 -18.07 19.66
C LYS A 386 -26.99 -16.59 19.92
#